data_AF-A0A945YFX4-F1
#
_entry.id   AF-A0A945YFX4-F1
#
_cell.length_a   1.000
_cell.length_b   1.000
_cell.length_c   1.000
_cell.angle_alpha   90.00
_cell.angle_beta   90.00
_cell.angle_gamma   90.00
#
_symmetry.space_group_name_H-M   'P 1'
#
loop_
_entity.id
_entity.type
_entity.pdbx_description
1 polymer ?
#
loop_
_entity_poly.entity_id
_entity_poly.type
_entity_poly.pdbx_seq_one_letter_code
_entity_poly.pdbx_strand_id
1 'polypeptide(L)'
;EPANIADIDPDLQAKIKARMTEVGMSVSTADFETLLTTVWPAMLKMKRRDERYAQARADAFTTNEGRIYLRELSIDELPGLTTPETTAVMLSLCEAMGMPVNFIAPAFGFQKNIPYPDEVRLRELIAAQWVVCEKFSVSIGFHSGSGKSASNYRIMGEMTGSQLEIKTSGRYTYEMGHALYASTNETDQTLWRDWYAFTVDLAVAGAFASDEIEKAAAREFISASFETAPSAESLFASPEACHVALAELDPHPDHVLFFEYNFLYVLAAEGRAEKAALGDHSPAGYRQRARFYSISDEARLAYSRRVAAYIIFLAETTGVASAEACARATQQLDGTATYAEFLAAIGPTS
;
A
#
# COMPACT_ATOMS: atom_id res chain seq x y z
N GLU A 1 -20.75 -15.82 2.79
CA GLU A 1 -22.20 -15.50 2.66
C GLU A 1 -22.56 -14.54 3.78
N PRO A 2 -23.47 -13.58 3.55
CA PRO A 2 -24.00 -12.71 4.61
C PRO A 2 -24.62 -13.53 5.73
N ALA A 3 -24.53 -13.02 6.96
CA ALA A 3 -25.18 -13.64 8.13
C ALA A 3 -26.70 -13.38 8.12
N ASN A 4 -27.47 -14.13 8.91
CA ASN A 4 -28.84 -13.73 9.24
C ASN A 4 -28.78 -12.68 10.37
N ILE A 5 -29.55 -11.59 10.25
CA ILE A 5 -29.60 -10.56 11.28
C ILE A 5 -30.05 -11.12 12.64
N ALA A 6 -30.88 -12.17 12.63
CA ALA A 6 -31.32 -12.87 13.84
C ALA A 6 -30.19 -13.61 14.58
N ASP A 7 -29.07 -13.90 13.90
CA ASP A 7 -27.89 -14.53 14.50
C ASP A 7 -26.98 -13.53 15.22
N ILE A 8 -27.31 -12.23 15.13
CA ILE A 8 -26.54 -11.14 15.73
C ILE A 8 -27.29 -10.66 16.97
N ASP A 9 -26.62 -10.70 18.13
CA ASP A 9 -27.19 -10.33 19.43
C ASP A 9 -27.95 -8.98 19.36
N PRO A 10 -29.28 -8.95 19.64
CA PRO A 10 -30.06 -7.72 19.64
C PRO A 10 -29.51 -6.63 20.56
N ASP A 11 -28.88 -7.00 21.68
CA ASP A 11 -28.26 -6.04 22.60
C ASP A 11 -27.01 -5.40 21.97
N LEU A 12 -26.26 -6.17 21.19
CA LEU A 12 -25.15 -5.64 20.39
C LEU A 12 -25.66 -4.66 19.33
N GLN A 13 -26.73 -5.02 18.62
CA GLN A 13 -27.35 -4.14 17.62
C GLN A 13 -27.82 -2.82 18.25
N ALA A 14 -28.44 -2.89 19.43
CA ALA A 14 -28.90 -1.71 20.16
C ALA A 14 -27.73 -0.83 20.61
N LYS A 15 -26.62 -1.42 21.11
CA LYS A 15 -25.40 -0.68 21.47
C LYS A 15 -24.81 0.08 20.29
N ILE A 16 -24.74 -0.56 19.12
CA ILE A 16 -24.22 0.08 17.89
C ILE A 16 -25.10 1.28 17.52
N LYS A 17 -26.42 1.11 17.46
CA LYS A 17 -27.36 2.20 17.13
C LYS A 17 -27.30 3.35 18.13
N ALA A 18 -27.18 3.04 19.42
CA ALA A 18 -27.01 4.05 20.47
C ALA A 18 -25.70 4.83 20.28
N ARG A 19 -24.59 4.14 20.01
CA ARG A 19 -23.29 4.76 19.76
C ARG A 19 -23.29 5.63 18.50
N MET A 20 -23.93 5.18 17.42
CA MET A 20 -24.14 5.99 16.22
C MET A 20 -24.88 7.30 16.53
N THR A 21 -25.96 7.21 17.32
CA THR A 21 -26.76 8.39 17.72
C THR A 21 -25.92 9.36 18.54
N GLU A 22 -25.11 8.86 19.47
CA GLU A 22 -24.19 9.67 20.29
C GLU A 22 -23.19 10.45 19.43
N VAL A 23 -22.65 9.83 18.38
CA VAL A 23 -21.74 10.49 17.43
C VAL A 23 -22.47 11.28 16.35
N GLY A 24 -23.79 11.48 16.48
CA GLY A 24 -24.60 12.29 15.56
C GLY A 24 -24.77 11.68 14.17
N MET A 25 -24.70 10.36 14.06
CA MET A 25 -24.87 9.60 12.82
C MET A 25 -26.17 8.79 12.88
N SER A 26 -26.80 8.61 11.72
CA SER A 26 -27.99 7.77 11.58
C SER A 26 -27.96 7.08 10.23
N VAL A 27 -28.47 5.86 10.17
CA VAL A 27 -28.57 5.05 8.96
C VAL A 27 -29.97 4.43 8.92
N SER A 28 -30.49 4.15 7.73
CA SER A 28 -31.78 3.45 7.62
C SER A 28 -31.67 2.05 8.24
N THR A 29 -32.78 1.53 8.77
CA THR A 29 -32.79 0.16 9.32
C THR A 29 -32.34 -0.86 8.27
N ALA A 30 -32.77 -0.69 7.01
CA ALA A 30 -32.40 -1.59 5.93
C ALA A 30 -30.90 -1.56 5.63
N ASP A 31 -30.29 -0.37 5.56
CA ASP A 31 -28.85 -0.23 5.28
C ASP A 31 -28.02 -0.71 6.47
N PHE A 32 -28.48 -0.47 7.71
CA PHE A 32 -27.86 -0.99 8.92
C PHE A 32 -27.81 -2.53 8.91
N GLU A 33 -28.95 -3.18 8.67
CA GLU A 33 -29.04 -4.63 8.65
C GLU A 33 -28.22 -5.22 7.49
N THR A 34 -28.29 -4.60 6.31
CA THR A 34 -27.50 -5.02 5.14
C THR A 34 -26.00 -4.95 5.42
N LEU A 35 -25.51 -3.83 5.94
CA LEU A 35 -24.10 -3.67 6.27
C LEU A 35 -23.68 -4.67 7.35
N LEU A 36 -24.43 -4.72 8.46
CA LEU A 36 -24.08 -5.56 9.61
C LEU A 36 -24.05 -7.04 9.24
N THR A 37 -25.05 -7.55 8.53
CA THR A 37 -25.06 -8.95 8.06
C THR A 37 -23.95 -9.26 7.07
N THR A 38 -23.57 -8.30 6.23
CA THR A 38 -22.47 -8.43 5.28
C THR A 38 -21.12 -8.56 5.98
N VAL A 39 -20.84 -7.71 6.97
CA VAL A 39 -19.53 -7.68 7.64
C VAL A 39 -19.40 -8.68 8.79
N TRP A 40 -20.51 -9.17 9.34
CA TRP A 40 -20.51 -9.98 10.56
C TRP A 40 -19.56 -11.19 10.53
N PRO A 41 -19.52 -12.03 9.47
CA PRO A 41 -18.58 -13.15 9.42
C PRO A 41 -17.11 -12.71 9.46
N ALA A 42 -16.78 -11.59 8.82
CA ALA A 42 -15.44 -11.02 8.84
C ALA A 42 -15.09 -10.47 10.24
N MET A 43 -16.04 -9.83 10.91
CA MET A 43 -15.87 -9.30 12.27
C MET A 43 -15.66 -10.40 13.31
N LEU A 44 -16.40 -11.51 13.22
CA LEU A 44 -16.16 -12.69 14.07
C LEU A 44 -14.76 -13.29 13.83
N LYS A 45 -14.33 -13.36 12.57
CA LYS A 45 -12.99 -13.82 12.20
C LYS A 45 -11.92 -12.87 12.74
N MET A 46 -12.13 -11.56 12.67
CA MET A 46 -11.24 -10.54 13.20
C MET A 46 -11.11 -10.65 14.72
N LYS A 47 -12.23 -10.77 15.46
CA LYS A 47 -12.23 -10.97 16.92
C LYS A 47 -11.43 -12.17 17.38
N ARG A 48 -11.67 -13.32 16.75
CA ARG A 48 -10.91 -14.54 17.06
C ARG A 48 -9.41 -14.38 16.77
N ARG A 49 -9.04 -13.63 15.73
CA ARG A 49 -7.62 -13.36 15.41
C ARG A 49 -7.00 -12.40 16.41
N ASP A 50 -7.72 -11.35 16.79
CA ASP A 50 -7.27 -10.39 17.78
C ASP A 50 -7.00 -11.06 19.13
N GLU A 51 -7.93 -11.88 19.63
CA GLU A 51 -7.79 -12.61 20.90
C GLU A 51 -6.59 -13.57 20.87
N ARG A 52 -6.38 -14.27 19.76
CA ARG A 52 -5.20 -15.15 19.59
C ARG A 52 -3.90 -14.35 19.55
N TYR A 53 -3.89 -13.20 18.90
CA TYR A 53 -2.71 -12.35 18.82
C TYR A 53 -2.38 -11.72 20.19
N ALA A 54 -3.40 -11.23 20.90
CA ALA A 54 -3.28 -10.75 22.27
C ALA A 54 -2.67 -11.82 23.19
N GLN A 55 -3.21 -13.05 23.13
CA GLN A 55 -2.69 -14.17 23.92
C GLN A 55 -1.23 -14.48 23.56
N ALA A 56 -0.91 -14.58 22.26
CA ALA A 56 0.45 -14.84 21.81
C ALA A 56 1.44 -13.78 22.30
N ARG A 57 1.05 -12.50 22.32
CA ARG A 57 1.89 -11.43 22.90
C ARG A 57 1.99 -11.52 24.42
N ALA A 58 0.91 -11.84 25.13
CA ALA A 58 0.93 -12.03 26.57
C ALA A 58 1.89 -13.16 27.00
N ASP A 59 1.93 -14.23 26.20
CA ASP A 59 2.82 -15.38 26.41
C ASP A 59 4.27 -15.08 26.05
N ALA A 60 4.51 -14.34 24.94
CA ALA A 60 5.85 -14.07 24.42
C ALA A 60 6.57 -12.91 25.13
N PHE A 61 5.84 -11.94 25.68
CA PHE A 61 6.42 -10.73 26.27
C PHE A 61 6.09 -10.60 27.75
N THR A 62 7.08 -10.21 28.54
CA THR A 62 6.94 -9.97 29.99
C THR A 62 6.70 -8.51 30.34
N THR A 63 7.01 -7.58 29.43
CA THR A 63 6.78 -6.14 29.62
C THR A 63 5.42 -5.72 29.07
N ASN A 64 4.87 -4.62 29.62
CA ASN A 64 3.60 -4.07 29.14
C ASN A 64 3.74 -3.57 27.70
N GLU A 65 4.86 -2.90 27.39
CA GLU A 65 5.17 -2.37 26.07
C GLU A 65 5.25 -3.49 25.03
N GLY A 66 5.85 -4.63 25.39
CA GLY A 66 5.91 -5.81 24.55
C GLY A 66 4.55 -6.47 24.33
N ARG A 67 3.56 -6.22 25.19
CA ARG A 67 2.20 -6.77 25.06
C ARG A 67 1.25 -5.84 24.30
N ILE A 68 1.51 -4.54 24.30
CA ILE A 68 0.73 -3.54 23.57
C ILE A 68 0.94 -3.72 22.07
N TYR A 69 -0.14 -3.56 21.31
CA TYR A 69 -0.12 -3.51 19.84
C TYR A 69 -1.23 -2.61 19.34
N LEU A 70 -1.00 -2.02 18.17
CA LEU A 70 -1.97 -1.18 17.49
C LEU A 70 -2.87 -2.04 16.60
N ARG A 71 -4.14 -1.65 16.50
CA ARG A 71 -5.13 -2.30 15.64
C ARG A 71 -5.56 -1.34 14.54
N GLU A 72 -5.72 -1.87 13.34
CA GLU A 72 -6.39 -1.17 12.25
C GLU A 72 -7.63 -1.97 11.81
N LEU A 73 -8.72 -1.26 11.55
CA LEU A 73 -9.85 -1.78 10.79
C LEU A 73 -9.75 -1.34 9.32
N SER A 74 -9.43 -2.28 8.42
CA SER A 74 -9.41 -2.02 6.98
C SER A 74 -10.76 -2.33 6.36
N ILE A 75 -11.37 -1.33 5.71
CA ILE A 75 -12.64 -1.46 4.98
C ILE A 75 -12.57 -0.78 3.60
N ASP A 76 -11.36 -0.50 3.12
CA ASP A 76 -11.04 0.15 1.86
C ASP A 76 -11.37 -0.70 0.63
N GLU A 77 -11.51 -2.01 0.81
CA GLU A 77 -11.94 -2.97 -0.23
C GLU A 77 -13.45 -3.27 -0.20
N LEU A 78 -14.23 -2.61 0.68
CA LEU A 78 -15.68 -2.69 0.58
C LEU A 78 -16.16 -2.08 -0.75
N PRO A 79 -17.27 -2.57 -1.34
CA PRO A 79 -17.75 -2.03 -2.59
C PRO A 79 -18.05 -0.52 -2.53
N GLY A 80 -17.46 0.23 -3.46
CA GLY A 80 -17.67 1.67 -3.59
C GLY A 80 -16.88 2.52 -2.59
N LEU A 81 -17.20 3.81 -2.55
CA LEU A 81 -16.60 4.73 -1.57
C LEU A 81 -17.25 4.52 -0.20
N THR A 82 -16.44 4.50 0.85
CA THR A 82 -16.95 4.36 2.22
C THR A 82 -17.67 5.64 2.63
N THR A 83 -18.91 5.51 3.15
CA THR A 83 -19.67 6.64 3.70
C THR A 83 -19.32 6.88 5.17
N PRO A 84 -19.56 8.08 5.72
CA PRO A 84 -19.39 8.36 7.15
C PRO A 84 -20.24 7.44 8.04
N GLU A 85 -21.46 7.11 7.61
CA GLU A 85 -22.37 6.20 8.32
C GLU A 85 -21.80 4.78 8.40
N THR A 86 -21.20 4.30 7.30
CA THR A 86 -20.52 3.00 7.26
C THR A 86 -19.37 2.99 8.27
N THR A 87 -18.53 4.02 8.27
CA THR A 87 -17.44 4.19 9.25
C THR A 87 -17.97 4.19 10.69
N ALA A 88 -19.04 4.93 10.97
CA ALA A 88 -19.64 4.99 12.30
C ALA A 88 -20.20 3.64 12.77
N VAL A 89 -20.88 2.88 11.88
CA VAL A 89 -21.34 1.50 12.18
C VAL A 89 -20.15 0.61 12.51
N MET A 90 -19.11 0.64 11.67
CA MET A 90 -17.96 -0.25 11.80
C MET A 90 -17.12 0.03 13.06
N LEU A 91 -16.91 1.30 13.41
CA LEU A 91 -16.23 1.69 14.66
C LEU A 91 -17.05 1.34 15.90
N SER A 92 -18.36 1.63 15.88
CA SER A 92 -19.28 1.26 16.97
C SER A 92 -19.33 -0.25 17.19
N LEU A 93 -19.29 -1.03 16.10
CA LEU A 93 -19.22 -2.49 16.16
C LEU A 93 -17.90 -2.97 16.79
N CYS A 94 -16.76 -2.35 16.44
CA CYS A 94 -15.47 -2.65 17.06
C CYS A 94 -15.48 -2.40 18.57
N GLU A 95 -15.96 -1.23 19.02
CA GLU A 95 -16.10 -0.92 20.45
C GLU A 95 -17.01 -1.93 21.15
N ALA A 96 -18.18 -2.21 20.58
CA ALA A 96 -19.17 -3.08 21.20
C ALA A 96 -18.75 -4.56 21.27
N MET A 97 -17.84 -5.00 20.40
CA MET A 97 -17.21 -6.32 20.42
C MET A 97 -15.95 -6.40 21.30
N GLY A 98 -15.55 -5.30 21.94
CA GLY A 98 -14.35 -5.21 22.79
C GLY A 98 -13.05 -5.21 21.99
N MET A 99 -13.07 -4.68 20.77
CA MET A 99 -11.92 -4.59 19.86
C MET A 99 -11.65 -3.12 19.44
N PRO A 100 -11.37 -2.19 20.36
CA PRO A 100 -11.10 -0.81 19.99
C PRO A 100 -9.89 -0.73 19.06
N VAL A 101 -10.03 0.02 17.96
CA VAL A 101 -9.00 0.19 16.95
C VAL A 101 -8.29 1.53 17.08
N ASN A 102 -7.06 1.61 16.59
CA ASN A 102 -6.26 2.84 16.55
C ASN A 102 -6.40 3.55 15.21
N PHE A 103 -6.59 2.76 14.14
CA PHE A 103 -6.76 3.25 12.77
C PHE A 103 -7.99 2.64 12.13
N ILE A 104 -8.61 3.41 11.22
CA ILE A 104 -9.57 2.89 10.25
C ILE A 104 -9.16 3.31 8.85
N ALA A 105 -9.20 2.38 7.90
CA ALA A 105 -8.91 2.63 6.51
C ALA A 105 -10.17 2.56 5.65
N PRO A 106 -10.83 3.71 5.38
CA PRO A 106 -11.98 3.80 4.48
C PRO A 106 -11.55 3.86 3.00
N ALA A 107 -12.46 3.47 2.11
CA ALA A 107 -12.30 3.55 0.66
C ALA A 107 -12.49 4.99 0.16
N PHE A 108 -11.40 5.64 -0.25
CA PHE A 108 -11.42 6.96 -0.90
C PHE A 108 -11.38 6.89 -2.43
N GLY A 109 -11.27 5.69 -3.01
CA GLY A 109 -11.13 5.50 -4.46
C GLY A 109 -9.71 5.79 -4.97
N PHE A 110 -8.68 5.57 -4.16
CA PHE A 110 -7.30 5.76 -4.56
C PHE A 110 -6.86 4.68 -5.55
N GLN A 111 -6.26 5.13 -6.65
CA GLN A 111 -5.49 4.28 -7.54
C GLN A 111 -4.04 4.20 -7.07
N LYS A 112 -3.39 3.06 -7.30
CA LYS A 112 -1.98 2.88 -6.95
C LYS A 112 -1.12 3.83 -7.77
N ASN A 113 -0.16 4.48 -7.12
CA ASN A 113 0.87 5.31 -7.74
C ASN A 113 0.37 6.47 -8.63
N ILE A 114 -0.91 6.84 -8.54
CA ILE A 114 -1.52 7.92 -9.30
C ILE A 114 -2.10 8.93 -8.29
N PRO A 115 -1.80 10.24 -8.44
CA PRO A 115 -2.44 11.29 -7.65
C PRO A 115 -3.97 11.28 -7.82
N TYR A 116 -4.69 11.59 -6.74
CA TYR A 116 -6.13 11.80 -6.83
C TYR A 116 -6.39 13.09 -7.62
N PRO A 117 -7.14 13.02 -8.74
CA PRO A 117 -7.20 14.13 -9.70
C PRO A 117 -8.03 15.32 -9.19
N ASP A 118 -9.07 15.08 -8.39
CA ASP A 118 -9.96 16.11 -7.86
C ASP A 118 -9.66 16.41 -6.38
N GLU A 119 -8.85 17.43 -6.15
CA GLU A 119 -8.45 17.84 -4.81
C GLU A 119 -9.60 18.40 -3.96
N VAL A 120 -10.60 19.02 -4.58
CA VAL A 120 -11.78 19.53 -3.86
C VAL A 120 -12.58 18.35 -3.34
N ARG A 121 -12.86 17.38 -4.21
CA ARG A 121 -13.55 16.15 -3.82
C ARG A 121 -12.77 15.37 -2.77
N LEU A 122 -11.44 15.31 -2.89
CA LEU A 122 -10.59 14.65 -1.90
C LEU A 122 -10.75 15.27 -0.50
N ARG A 123 -10.70 16.61 -0.41
CA ARG A 123 -10.92 17.33 0.85
C ARG A 123 -12.28 17.01 1.45
N GLU A 124 -13.34 17.04 0.65
CA GLU A 124 -14.70 16.71 1.12
C GLU A 124 -14.79 15.28 1.67
N LEU A 125 -14.23 14.31 0.94
CA LEU A 125 -14.25 12.91 1.34
C LEU A 125 -13.51 12.68 2.67
N ILE A 126 -12.31 13.24 2.80
CA ILE A 126 -11.51 13.08 4.03
C ILE A 126 -12.18 13.81 5.20
N ALA A 127 -12.66 15.04 5.00
CA ALA A 127 -13.35 15.79 6.04
C ALA A 127 -14.59 15.06 6.56
N ALA A 128 -15.39 14.46 5.67
CA ALA A 128 -16.57 13.69 6.05
C ALA A 128 -16.21 12.47 6.92
N GLN A 129 -15.11 11.78 6.60
CA GLN A 129 -14.61 10.66 7.40
C GLN A 129 -14.00 11.12 8.73
N TRP A 130 -13.26 12.23 8.72
CA TRP A 130 -12.57 12.77 9.90
C TRP A 130 -13.55 13.17 11.00
N VAL A 131 -14.69 13.78 10.65
CA VAL A 131 -15.77 14.13 11.61
C VAL A 131 -16.25 12.92 12.42
N VAL A 132 -16.23 11.72 11.83
CA VAL A 132 -16.56 10.49 12.55
C VAL A 132 -15.35 10.04 13.38
N CYS A 133 -14.19 9.91 12.74
CA CYS A 133 -12.97 9.38 13.37
C CYS A 133 -12.57 10.15 14.65
N GLU A 134 -12.71 11.47 14.65
CA GLU A 134 -12.45 12.33 15.82
C GLU A 134 -13.31 11.95 17.03
N LYS A 135 -14.60 11.64 16.82
CA LYS A 135 -15.55 11.26 17.89
C LYS A 135 -15.27 9.87 18.48
N PHE A 136 -14.54 9.04 17.75
CA PHE A 136 -14.07 7.73 18.21
C PHE A 136 -12.61 7.76 18.69
N SER A 137 -11.90 8.90 18.57
CA SER A 137 -10.46 8.99 18.85
C SER A 137 -9.63 7.97 18.04
N VAL A 138 -10.01 7.79 16.76
CA VAL A 138 -9.36 6.87 15.81
C VAL A 138 -8.69 7.70 14.70
N SER A 139 -7.51 7.30 14.25
CA SER A 139 -6.81 7.93 13.13
C SER A 139 -7.24 7.34 11.78
N ILE A 140 -7.10 8.10 10.69
CA ILE A 140 -7.39 7.59 9.33
C ILE A 140 -6.15 6.92 8.74
N GLY A 141 -6.31 5.68 8.27
CA GLY A 141 -5.32 4.97 7.45
C GLY A 141 -5.59 5.16 5.96
N PHE A 142 -4.62 5.67 5.20
CA PHE A 142 -4.69 5.81 3.76
C PHE A 142 -3.98 4.64 3.08
N HIS A 143 -4.77 3.66 2.62
CA HIS A 143 -4.29 2.53 1.83
C HIS A 143 -4.08 2.94 0.37
N SER A 144 -3.26 2.17 -0.35
CA SER A 144 -2.74 2.56 -1.67
C SER A 144 -2.14 3.98 -1.67
N GLY A 145 -1.56 4.39 -0.54
CA GLY A 145 -1.08 5.74 -0.31
C GLY A 145 0.18 6.11 -1.08
N SER A 146 0.81 5.16 -1.79
CA SER A 146 2.02 5.43 -2.57
C SER A 146 1.73 6.31 -3.80
N GLY A 147 2.70 7.17 -4.13
CA GLY A 147 2.74 7.94 -5.39
C GLY A 147 1.68 9.03 -5.53
N LYS A 148 1.10 9.51 -4.43
CA LYS A 148 0.23 10.69 -4.47
C LYS A 148 1.07 11.96 -4.63
N SER A 149 0.44 13.05 -5.08
CA SER A 149 1.11 14.34 -5.20
C SER A 149 1.40 14.95 -3.82
N ALA A 150 2.37 15.88 -3.76
CA ALA A 150 2.64 16.66 -2.55
C ALA A 150 1.40 17.40 -2.03
N SER A 151 0.56 17.91 -2.94
CA SER A 151 -0.70 18.56 -2.60
C SER A 151 -1.71 17.58 -2.01
N ASN A 152 -1.85 16.36 -2.55
CA ASN A 152 -2.71 15.33 -1.96
C ASN A 152 -2.26 14.96 -0.54
N TYR A 153 -0.97 14.76 -0.29
CA TYR A 153 -0.49 14.46 1.07
C TYR A 153 -0.71 15.63 2.04
N ARG A 154 -0.55 16.87 1.56
CA ARG A 154 -0.87 18.06 2.35
C ARG A 154 -2.34 18.12 2.71
N ILE A 155 -3.23 17.81 1.77
CA ILE A 155 -4.67 17.69 2.03
C ILE A 155 -4.94 16.65 3.12
N MET A 156 -4.34 15.46 3.01
CA MET A 156 -4.51 14.40 4.02
C MET A 156 -4.07 14.88 5.40
N GLY A 157 -2.89 15.52 5.50
CA GLY A 157 -2.37 16.08 6.74
C GLY A 157 -3.25 17.19 7.32
N GLU A 158 -3.64 18.17 6.51
CA GLU A 158 -4.47 19.30 6.94
C GLU A 158 -5.84 18.85 7.45
N MET A 159 -6.49 17.90 6.76
CA MET A 159 -7.85 17.47 7.09
C MET A 159 -7.91 16.59 8.33
N THR A 160 -6.81 15.92 8.72
CA THR A 160 -6.77 15.08 9.92
C THR A 160 -5.97 15.71 11.07
N GLY A 161 -5.44 16.93 10.90
CA GLY A 161 -4.49 17.51 11.85
C GLY A 161 -3.26 16.61 12.05
N SER A 162 -2.80 15.96 10.99
CA SER A 162 -1.69 14.99 10.96
C SER A 162 -1.93 13.71 11.79
N GLN A 163 -3.16 13.43 12.24
CA GLN A 163 -3.54 12.17 12.88
C GLN A 163 -3.93 11.13 11.82
N LEU A 164 -2.91 10.58 11.16
CA LEU A 164 -3.09 9.68 10.03
C LEU A 164 -2.01 8.59 9.98
N GLU A 165 -2.25 7.58 9.17
CA GLU A 165 -1.26 6.63 8.67
C GLU A 165 -1.26 6.67 7.13
N ILE A 166 -0.08 6.71 6.50
CA ILE A 166 0.06 6.49 5.06
C ILE A 166 0.70 5.11 4.84
N LYS A 167 -0.01 4.21 4.16
CA LYS A 167 0.54 2.90 3.81
C LYS A 167 1.23 2.91 2.46
N THR A 168 2.53 2.62 2.50
CA THR A 168 3.38 2.52 1.32
C THR A 168 4.04 1.15 1.27
N SER A 169 4.06 0.53 0.09
CA SER A 169 4.64 -0.81 -0.10
C SER A 169 5.36 -0.91 -1.43
N GLY A 170 4.62 -0.88 -2.56
CA GLY A 170 5.18 -0.96 -3.91
C GLY A 170 6.18 0.15 -4.23
N ARG A 171 6.12 1.28 -3.51
CA ARG A 171 7.10 2.36 -3.64
C ARG A 171 8.53 1.91 -3.33
N TYR A 172 8.74 0.99 -2.38
CA TYR A 172 10.09 0.60 -1.97
C TYR A 172 10.80 -0.23 -3.04
N THR A 173 10.09 -1.17 -3.69
CA THR A 173 10.68 -1.91 -4.81
C THR A 173 10.89 -1.00 -6.04
N TYR A 174 10.03 0.00 -6.25
CA TYR A 174 10.26 1.06 -7.23
C TYR A 174 11.55 1.86 -6.96
N GLU A 175 11.80 2.29 -5.71
CA GLU A 175 13.03 3.01 -5.39
C GLU A 175 14.29 2.15 -5.54
N MET A 176 14.16 0.83 -5.35
CA MET A 176 15.24 -0.12 -5.65
C MET A 176 15.53 -0.15 -7.16
N GLY A 177 14.50 -0.17 -8.01
CA GLY A 177 14.65 -0.09 -9.46
C GLY A 177 15.45 1.15 -9.88
N HIS A 178 15.11 2.32 -9.34
CA HIS A 178 15.87 3.57 -9.55
C HIS A 178 17.32 3.50 -9.07
N ALA A 179 17.57 2.89 -7.91
CA ALA A 179 18.92 2.74 -7.39
C ALA A 179 19.79 1.85 -8.27
N LEU A 180 19.25 0.75 -8.79
CA LEU A 180 19.97 -0.14 -9.70
C LEU A 180 20.14 0.48 -11.09
N TYR A 181 19.11 1.14 -11.63
CA TYR A 181 19.17 1.86 -12.90
C TYR A 181 20.29 2.91 -12.91
N ALA A 182 20.47 3.64 -11.81
CA ALA A 182 21.51 4.67 -11.69
C ALA A 182 22.89 4.14 -11.27
N SER A 183 23.01 2.87 -10.86
CA SER A 183 24.26 2.31 -10.35
C SER A 183 25.32 2.19 -11.44
N THR A 184 26.57 2.50 -11.14
CA THR A 184 27.70 2.28 -12.05
C THR A 184 28.30 0.87 -11.90
N ASN A 185 27.86 0.10 -10.91
CA ASN A 185 28.30 -1.27 -10.67
C ASN A 185 27.71 -2.25 -11.71
N GLU A 186 28.58 -3.05 -12.35
CA GLU A 186 28.17 -3.99 -13.40
C GLU A 186 27.21 -5.09 -12.92
N THR A 187 27.34 -5.55 -11.67
CA THR A 187 26.45 -6.58 -11.11
C THR A 187 25.05 -6.02 -10.88
N ASP A 188 24.95 -4.79 -10.36
CA ASP A 188 23.68 -4.11 -10.17
C ASP A 188 22.99 -3.84 -11.52
N GLN A 189 23.75 -3.38 -12.51
CA GLN A 189 23.27 -3.12 -13.86
C GLN A 189 22.80 -4.40 -14.56
N THR A 190 23.45 -5.53 -14.31
CA THR A 190 23.00 -6.83 -14.82
C THR A 190 21.70 -7.25 -14.16
N LEU A 191 21.58 -7.09 -12.84
CA LEU A 191 20.33 -7.36 -12.13
C LEU A 191 19.19 -6.47 -12.63
N TRP A 192 19.45 -5.17 -12.83
CA TRP A 192 18.49 -4.21 -13.39
C TRP A 192 17.94 -4.66 -14.75
N ARG A 193 18.82 -4.98 -15.70
CA ARG A 193 18.41 -5.42 -17.04
C ARG A 193 17.57 -6.69 -17.01
N ASP A 194 18.00 -7.68 -16.24
CA ASP A 194 17.26 -8.94 -16.11
C ASP A 194 15.90 -8.74 -15.43
N TRP A 195 15.84 -7.85 -14.44
CA TRP A 195 14.60 -7.52 -13.74
C TRP A 195 13.62 -6.78 -14.64
N TYR A 196 14.08 -5.79 -15.40
CA TYR A 196 13.25 -5.08 -16.36
C TYR A 196 12.74 -6.01 -17.47
N ALA A 197 13.63 -6.84 -18.04
CA ALA A 197 13.24 -7.85 -19.04
C ALA A 197 12.17 -8.81 -18.50
N PHE A 198 12.33 -9.30 -17.25
CA PHE A 198 11.31 -10.10 -16.59
C PHE A 198 9.95 -9.39 -16.54
N THR A 199 9.91 -8.09 -16.21
CA THR A 199 8.63 -7.35 -16.16
C THR A 199 7.99 -7.17 -17.54
N VAL A 200 8.81 -6.99 -18.58
CA VAL A 200 8.34 -6.97 -19.97
C VAL A 200 7.74 -8.32 -20.36
N ASP A 201 8.45 -9.42 -20.12
CA ASP A 201 7.98 -10.77 -20.45
C ASP A 201 6.66 -11.10 -19.72
N LEU A 202 6.55 -10.74 -18.45
CA LEU A 202 5.35 -10.98 -17.66
C LEU A 202 4.17 -10.12 -18.15
N ALA A 203 4.41 -8.85 -18.46
CA ALA A 203 3.39 -7.95 -18.99
C ALA A 203 2.88 -8.44 -20.35
N VAL A 204 3.77 -8.85 -21.25
CA VAL A 204 3.40 -9.40 -22.55
C VAL A 204 2.60 -10.70 -22.37
N ALA A 205 3.03 -11.62 -21.50
CA ALA A 205 2.26 -12.82 -21.21
C ALA A 205 0.84 -12.50 -20.70
N GLY A 206 0.70 -11.50 -19.83
CA GLY A 206 -0.58 -11.01 -19.34
C GLY A 206 -1.47 -10.44 -20.45
N ALA A 207 -0.90 -9.63 -21.36
CA ALA A 207 -1.63 -8.98 -22.45
C ALA A 207 -2.24 -9.93 -23.49
N PHE A 208 -1.85 -11.21 -23.44
CA PHE A 208 -2.37 -12.31 -24.27
C PHE A 208 -2.94 -13.46 -23.44
N ALA A 209 -3.17 -13.26 -22.13
CA ALA A 209 -3.79 -14.26 -21.26
C ALA A 209 -5.24 -14.57 -21.69
N SER A 210 -5.74 -15.75 -21.33
CA SER A 210 -7.15 -16.11 -21.54
C SER A 210 -8.10 -15.43 -20.55
N ASP A 211 -7.59 -14.99 -19.40
CA ASP A 211 -8.35 -14.23 -18.42
C ASP A 211 -8.49 -12.77 -18.88
N GLU A 212 -9.74 -12.31 -19.05
CA GLU A 212 -9.99 -10.98 -19.62
C GLU A 212 -9.62 -9.84 -18.67
N ILE A 213 -9.63 -10.07 -17.35
CA ILE A 213 -9.25 -9.05 -16.37
C ILE A 213 -7.74 -8.84 -16.40
N GLU A 214 -6.98 -9.93 -16.35
CA GLU A 214 -5.52 -9.92 -16.48
C GLU A 214 -5.10 -9.30 -17.81
N LYS A 215 -5.75 -9.70 -18.90
CA LYS A 215 -5.48 -9.17 -20.23
C LYS A 215 -5.72 -7.67 -20.31
N ALA A 216 -6.86 -7.19 -19.82
CA ALA A 216 -7.19 -5.77 -19.83
C ALA A 216 -6.17 -4.96 -19.01
N ALA A 217 -5.85 -5.42 -17.80
CA ALA A 217 -4.89 -4.74 -16.92
C ALA A 217 -3.47 -4.69 -17.54
N ALA A 218 -2.97 -5.82 -18.06
CA ALA A 218 -1.65 -5.87 -18.67
C ALA A 218 -1.54 -4.94 -19.90
N ARG A 219 -2.59 -4.90 -20.74
CA ARG A 219 -2.64 -3.99 -21.89
C ARG A 219 -2.65 -2.52 -21.47
N GLU A 220 -3.40 -2.18 -20.42
CA GLU A 220 -3.40 -0.84 -19.84
C GLU A 220 -2.00 -0.44 -19.36
N PHE A 221 -1.31 -1.29 -18.60
CA PHE A 221 0.03 -0.99 -18.08
C PHE A 221 1.09 -0.86 -19.19
N ILE A 222 1.02 -1.71 -20.21
CA ILE A 222 1.90 -1.62 -21.37
C ILE A 222 1.66 -0.29 -22.10
N SER A 223 0.40 0.02 -22.45
CA SER A 223 0.08 1.26 -23.16
C SER A 223 0.47 2.51 -22.35
N ALA A 224 0.26 2.50 -21.02
CA ALA A 224 0.62 3.60 -20.14
C ALA A 224 2.13 3.77 -19.92
N SER A 225 2.95 2.81 -20.35
CA SER A 225 4.42 2.92 -20.29
C SER A 225 5.00 3.73 -21.45
N PHE A 226 4.21 4.05 -22.48
CA PHE A 226 4.61 4.91 -23.58
C PHE A 226 4.13 6.34 -23.34
N GLU A 227 4.97 7.34 -23.64
CA GLU A 227 4.51 8.74 -23.72
C GLU A 227 3.45 8.93 -24.82
N THR A 228 3.64 8.26 -25.95
CA THR A 228 2.67 8.17 -27.04
C THR A 228 2.63 6.73 -27.52
N ALA A 229 1.62 5.99 -27.05
CA ALA A 229 1.48 4.58 -27.38
C ALA A 229 1.21 4.36 -28.88
N PRO A 230 1.79 3.29 -29.48
CA PRO A 230 1.33 2.79 -30.77
C PRO A 230 -0.17 2.43 -30.74
N SER A 231 -0.80 2.28 -31.90
CA SER A 231 -2.20 1.86 -31.94
C SER A 231 -2.37 0.49 -31.28
N ALA A 232 -3.46 0.29 -30.54
CA ALA A 232 -3.74 -0.98 -29.87
C ALA A 232 -3.74 -2.17 -30.85
N GLU A 233 -4.18 -1.94 -32.09
CA GLU A 233 -4.16 -2.94 -33.17
C GLU A 233 -2.72 -3.39 -33.50
N SER A 234 -1.77 -2.46 -33.57
CA SER A 234 -0.36 -2.78 -33.81
C SER A 234 0.32 -3.38 -32.58
N LEU A 235 0.08 -2.78 -31.40
CA LEU A 235 0.78 -3.10 -30.16
C LEU A 235 0.40 -4.49 -29.63
N PHE A 236 -0.84 -4.91 -29.86
CA PHE A 236 -1.38 -6.17 -29.38
C PHE A 236 -1.76 -7.15 -30.51
N ALA A 237 -1.13 -7.00 -31.69
CA ALA A 237 -1.31 -7.91 -32.83
C ALA A 237 -0.81 -9.34 -32.52
N SER A 238 0.36 -9.45 -31.88
CA SER A 238 0.94 -10.70 -31.38
C SER A 238 1.90 -10.43 -30.21
N PRO A 239 2.26 -11.44 -29.41
CA PRO A 239 3.29 -11.29 -28.38
C PRO A 239 4.60 -10.72 -28.91
N GLU A 240 5.04 -11.17 -30.09
CA GLU A 240 6.27 -10.72 -30.73
C GLU A 240 6.19 -9.24 -31.15
N ALA A 241 5.06 -8.81 -31.72
CA ALA A 241 4.86 -7.39 -32.06
C ALA A 241 4.89 -6.50 -30.82
N CYS A 242 4.30 -6.97 -29.71
CA CYS A 242 4.31 -6.28 -28.43
C CYS A 242 5.73 -6.15 -27.85
N HIS A 243 6.50 -7.24 -27.89
CA HIS A 243 7.92 -7.24 -27.48
C HIS A 243 8.76 -6.27 -28.31
N VAL A 244 8.60 -6.28 -29.64
CA VAL A 244 9.33 -5.35 -30.52
C VAL A 244 9.02 -3.91 -30.17
N ALA A 245 7.74 -3.57 -29.97
CA ALA A 245 7.37 -2.20 -29.58
C ALA A 245 7.94 -1.79 -28.22
N LEU A 246 7.96 -2.69 -27.23
CA LEU A 246 8.54 -2.43 -25.91
C LEU A 246 10.07 -2.34 -25.93
N ALA A 247 10.73 -3.03 -26.87
CA ALA A 247 12.19 -2.97 -27.03
C ALA A 247 12.69 -1.61 -27.57
N GLU A 248 11.80 -0.80 -28.16
CA GLU A 248 12.11 0.57 -28.58
C GLU A 248 12.12 1.56 -27.39
N LEU A 249 11.58 1.17 -26.23
CA LEU A 249 11.68 1.97 -25.01
C LEU A 249 13.05 1.77 -24.36
N ASP A 250 13.70 2.87 -23.95
CA ASP A 250 14.87 2.77 -23.07
C ASP A 250 14.41 2.21 -21.70
N PRO A 251 14.96 1.09 -21.21
CA PRO A 251 14.56 0.49 -19.95
C PRO A 251 14.60 1.49 -18.79
N HIS A 252 13.42 1.81 -18.23
CA HIS A 252 13.31 2.82 -17.18
C HIS A 252 12.37 2.36 -16.04
N PRO A 253 12.72 2.62 -14.76
CA PRO A 253 11.89 2.26 -13.61
C PRO A 253 10.56 3.03 -13.52
N ASP A 254 10.40 4.12 -14.29
CA ASP A 254 9.13 4.89 -14.34
C ASP A 254 8.08 4.29 -15.28
N HIS A 255 8.42 3.25 -16.05
CA HIS A 255 7.41 2.56 -16.84
C HIS A 255 6.37 1.91 -15.94
N VAL A 256 5.08 2.12 -16.26
CA VAL A 256 3.95 1.61 -15.48
C VAL A 256 4.01 0.08 -15.37
N LEU A 257 4.39 -0.62 -16.44
CA LEU A 257 4.57 -2.08 -16.42
C LEU A 257 5.62 -2.52 -15.38
N PHE A 258 6.69 -1.75 -15.21
CA PHE A 258 7.70 -2.08 -14.21
C PHE A 258 7.11 -1.91 -12.82
N PHE A 259 6.43 -0.80 -12.54
CA PHE A 259 5.82 -0.55 -11.24
C PHE A 259 4.84 -1.66 -10.80
N GLU A 260 4.02 -2.16 -11.72
CA GLU A 260 2.99 -3.16 -11.39
C GLU A 260 3.55 -4.58 -11.24
N TYR A 261 4.60 -4.95 -11.98
CA TYR A 261 5.13 -6.31 -12.01
C TYR A 261 6.42 -6.53 -11.21
N ASN A 262 7.15 -5.48 -10.83
CA ASN A 262 8.51 -5.61 -10.29
C ASN A 262 8.62 -6.56 -9.09
N PHE A 263 7.63 -6.57 -8.19
CA PHE A 263 7.73 -7.30 -6.93
C PHE A 263 7.74 -8.83 -7.13
N LEU A 264 7.21 -9.31 -8.25
CA LEU A 264 7.11 -10.74 -8.55
C LEU A 264 8.48 -11.38 -8.85
N TYR A 265 9.48 -10.57 -9.19
CA TYR A 265 10.83 -11.04 -9.51
C TYR A 265 11.58 -11.62 -8.30
N VAL A 266 11.27 -11.14 -7.09
CA VAL A 266 12.06 -11.45 -5.88
C VAL A 266 12.07 -12.95 -5.55
N LEU A 267 10.95 -13.63 -5.79
CA LEU A 267 10.81 -15.08 -5.61
C LEU A 267 10.40 -15.79 -6.91
N ALA A 268 10.83 -15.26 -8.05
CA ALA A 268 10.70 -15.95 -9.33
C ALA A 268 11.80 -17.01 -9.46
N ALA A 269 11.44 -18.29 -9.62
CA ALA A 269 12.42 -19.38 -9.74
C ALA A 269 13.39 -19.12 -10.90
N GLU A 270 14.67 -18.93 -10.57
CA GLU A 270 15.74 -18.55 -11.52
C GLU A 270 15.44 -17.25 -12.30
N GLY A 271 14.63 -16.34 -11.72
CA GLY A 271 14.30 -15.04 -12.31
C GLY A 271 13.35 -15.10 -13.52
N ARG A 272 12.62 -16.20 -13.73
CA ARG A 272 11.77 -16.38 -14.92
C ARG A 272 10.34 -15.88 -14.74
N ALA A 273 9.76 -15.34 -15.82
CA ALA A 273 8.45 -14.70 -15.84
C ALA A 273 7.26 -15.67 -15.99
N GLU A 274 7.46 -16.98 -16.16
CA GLU A 274 6.30 -17.86 -16.30
C GLU A 274 5.54 -17.98 -14.97
N LYS A 275 4.21 -18.03 -15.02
CA LYS A 275 3.35 -18.09 -13.82
C LYS A 275 3.75 -19.20 -12.84
N ALA A 276 4.21 -20.34 -13.36
CA ALA A 276 4.64 -21.48 -12.54
C ALA A 276 5.96 -21.24 -11.78
N ALA A 277 6.72 -20.21 -12.14
CA ALA A 277 7.96 -19.83 -11.48
C ALA A 277 7.75 -18.76 -10.38
N LEU A 278 6.59 -18.09 -10.35
CA LEU A 278 6.32 -16.98 -9.42
C LEU A 278 6.02 -17.50 -8.01
N GLY A 279 6.52 -16.79 -6.98
CA GLY A 279 6.28 -17.14 -5.58
C GLY A 279 6.90 -18.49 -5.17
N ASP A 280 8.02 -18.87 -5.80
CA ASP A 280 8.68 -20.15 -5.58
C ASP A 280 9.40 -20.18 -4.22
N HIS A 281 8.94 -21.03 -3.31
CA HIS A 281 9.56 -21.32 -2.01
C HIS A 281 10.50 -22.53 -2.03
N SER A 282 10.87 -23.02 -3.21
CA SER A 282 11.93 -24.03 -3.39
C SER A 282 13.34 -23.39 -3.29
N PRO A 283 14.41 -24.21 -3.29
CA PRO A 283 15.78 -23.69 -3.38
C PRO A 283 16.03 -22.74 -4.56
N ALA A 284 15.32 -22.88 -5.68
CA ALA A 284 15.50 -22.01 -6.85
C ALA A 284 15.02 -20.58 -6.59
N GLY A 285 13.79 -20.39 -6.10
CA GLY A 285 13.29 -19.08 -5.70
C GLY A 285 14.13 -18.43 -4.59
N TYR A 286 14.62 -19.19 -3.60
CA TYR A 286 15.50 -18.63 -2.58
C TYR A 286 16.89 -18.22 -3.11
N ARG A 287 17.44 -18.91 -4.11
CA ARG A 287 18.66 -18.46 -4.81
C ARG A 287 18.41 -17.14 -5.56
N GLN A 288 17.30 -17.03 -6.27
CA GLN A 288 16.93 -15.77 -6.93
C GLN A 288 16.77 -14.63 -5.90
N ARG A 289 16.10 -14.89 -4.77
CA ARG A 289 15.99 -13.91 -3.69
C ARG A 289 17.36 -13.48 -3.16
N ALA A 290 18.28 -14.42 -2.96
CA ALA A 290 19.63 -14.12 -2.52
C ALA A 290 20.37 -13.23 -3.54
N ARG A 291 20.24 -13.54 -4.83
CA ARG A 291 20.76 -12.72 -5.93
C ARG A 291 20.16 -11.31 -5.94
N PHE A 292 18.85 -11.19 -5.74
CA PHE A 292 18.17 -9.89 -5.70
C PHE A 292 18.71 -8.97 -4.58
N TYR A 293 19.09 -9.55 -3.43
CA TYR A 293 19.63 -8.79 -2.30
C TYR A 293 21.17 -8.69 -2.25
N SER A 294 21.89 -9.30 -3.21
CA SER A 294 23.34 -9.24 -3.31
C SER A 294 23.86 -8.00 -4.06
N ILE A 295 23.10 -6.92 -4.03
CA ILE A 295 23.43 -5.63 -4.66
C ILE A 295 24.61 -4.95 -3.96
N SER A 296 25.32 -4.09 -4.69
CA SER A 296 26.50 -3.38 -4.19
C SER A 296 26.17 -2.37 -3.08
N ASP A 297 27.19 -1.92 -2.36
CA ASP A 297 27.02 -0.86 -1.35
C ASP A 297 26.65 0.50 -1.97
N GLU A 298 27.02 0.74 -3.24
CA GLU A 298 26.58 1.90 -4.01
C GLU A 298 25.07 1.89 -4.19
N ALA A 299 24.52 0.78 -4.71
CA ALA A 299 23.08 0.62 -4.88
C ALA A 299 22.33 0.62 -3.53
N ARG A 300 22.89 0.02 -2.48
CA ARG A 300 22.30 0.06 -1.13
C ARG A 300 22.21 1.48 -0.59
N LEU A 301 23.26 2.27 -0.74
CA LEU A 301 23.25 3.69 -0.34
C LEU A 301 22.24 4.48 -1.17
N ALA A 302 22.23 4.31 -2.49
CA ALA A 302 21.30 5.00 -3.39
C ALA A 302 19.85 4.65 -3.04
N TYR A 303 19.52 3.37 -2.87
CA TYR A 303 18.20 2.91 -2.42
C TYR A 303 17.82 3.53 -1.08
N SER A 304 18.71 3.45 -0.09
CA SER A 304 18.47 3.96 1.25
C SER A 304 18.23 5.48 1.27
N ARG A 305 18.98 6.23 0.46
CA ARG A 305 18.78 7.67 0.28
C ARG A 305 17.43 8.00 -0.32
N ARG A 306 17.01 7.26 -1.34
CA ARG A 306 15.70 7.48 -1.98
C ARG A 306 14.54 7.16 -1.04
N VAL A 307 14.65 6.08 -0.27
CA VAL A 307 13.65 5.74 0.76
C VAL A 307 13.61 6.80 1.87
N ALA A 308 14.76 7.20 2.40
CA ALA A 308 14.82 8.24 3.43
C ALA A 308 14.26 9.58 2.93
N ALA A 309 14.63 10.00 1.72
CA ALA A 309 14.09 11.21 1.10
C ALA A 309 12.57 11.15 0.94
N TYR A 310 12.03 10.00 0.52
CA TYR A 310 10.59 9.81 0.41
C TYR A 310 9.88 9.87 1.78
N ILE A 311 10.47 9.28 2.83
CA ILE A 311 9.93 9.35 4.19
C ILE A 311 9.95 10.79 4.71
N ILE A 312 11.05 11.52 4.52
CA ILE A 312 11.16 12.94 4.90
C ILE A 312 10.09 13.75 4.17
N PHE A 313 9.94 13.54 2.87
CA PHE A 313 8.92 14.17 2.05
C PHE A 313 7.50 13.90 2.58
N LEU A 314 7.17 12.64 2.92
CA LEU A 314 5.87 12.31 3.50
C LEU A 314 5.67 12.99 4.86
N ALA A 315 6.67 12.93 5.75
CA ALA A 315 6.59 13.48 7.09
C ALA A 315 6.39 15.00 7.06
N GLU A 316 7.10 15.71 6.17
CA GLU A 316 6.95 17.16 5.98
C GLU A 316 5.59 17.50 5.36
N THR A 317 5.23 16.85 4.25
CA THR A 317 4.02 17.23 3.49
C THR A 317 2.73 16.92 4.23
N THR A 318 2.69 15.86 5.04
CA THR A 318 1.55 15.52 5.91
C THR A 318 1.54 16.30 7.23
N GLY A 319 2.61 17.05 7.54
CA GLY A 319 2.75 17.79 8.80
C GLY A 319 3.06 16.93 10.03
N VAL A 320 3.33 15.62 9.85
CA VAL A 320 3.71 14.70 10.94
C VAL A 320 5.03 15.12 11.58
N ALA A 321 5.93 15.75 10.82
CA ALA A 321 7.15 16.35 11.32
C ALA A 321 7.27 17.82 10.89
N SER A 322 7.90 18.63 11.74
CA SER A 322 8.16 20.05 11.43
C SER A 322 9.10 20.19 10.23
N ALA A 323 8.91 21.23 9.42
CA ALA A 323 9.81 21.58 8.32
C ALA A 323 11.28 21.72 8.77
N GLU A 324 11.54 22.23 9.97
CA GLU A 324 12.91 22.34 10.51
C GLU A 324 13.56 20.97 10.74
N ALA A 325 12.83 20.02 11.33
CA ALA A 325 13.31 18.66 11.52
C ALA A 325 13.56 17.95 10.18
N CYS A 326 12.65 18.11 9.21
CA CYS A 326 12.79 17.56 7.87
C CYS A 326 13.99 18.16 7.14
N ALA A 327 14.19 19.48 7.20
CA ALA A 327 15.35 20.15 6.61
C ALA A 327 16.69 19.66 7.20
N ARG A 328 16.76 19.46 8.53
CA ARG A 328 17.96 18.87 9.17
C ARG A 328 18.20 17.44 8.71
N ALA A 329 17.15 16.62 8.63
CA ALA A 329 17.26 15.24 8.15
C ALA A 329 17.72 15.18 6.69
N THR A 330 17.18 16.05 5.82
CA THR A 330 17.63 16.19 4.42
C THR A 330 19.10 16.58 4.34
N GLN A 331 19.53 17.58 5.11
CA GLN A 331 20.94 18.01 5.12
C GLN A 331 21.89 16.87 5.54
N GLN A 332 21.51 16.10 6.56
CA GLN A 332 22.29 14.94 7.00
C GLN A 332 22.33 13.84 5.93
N LEU A 333 21.20 13.60 5.26
CA LEU A 333 21.09 12.61 4.18
C LEU A 333 21.99 12.98 2.98
N ASP A 334 21.98 14.24 2.58
CA ASP A 334 22.79 14.77 1.48
C ASP A 334 24.29 14.64 1.79
N GLY A 335 24.68 14.85 3.05
CA GLY A 335 26.07 14.72 3.52
C GLY A 335 26.60 13.30 3.67
N THR A 336 25.75 12.27 3.58
CA THR A 336 26.13 10.87 3.84
C THR A 336 26.84 10.23 2.64
N ALA A 337 28.15 10.02 2.69
CA ALA A 337 28.92 9.58 1.52
C ALA A 337 28.92 8.05 1.30
N THR A 338 28.78 7.26 2.37
CA THR A 338 28.86 5.80 2.31
C THR A 338 27.65 5.10 2.93
N TYR A 339 27.40 3.86 2.53
CA TYR A 339 26.33 3.05 3.14
C TYR A 339 26.58 2.77 4.63
N ALA A 340 27.84 2.59 5.03
CA ALA A 340 28.21 2.42 6.44
C ALA A 340 27.90 3.67 7.28
N GLU A 341 28.19 4.87 6.76
CA GLU A 341 27.82 6.13 7.40
C GLU A 341 26.30 6.27 7.52
N PHE A 342 25.55 5.89 6.47
CA PHE A 342 24.09 5.90 6.51
C PHE A 342 23.56 5.02 7.66
N LEU A 343 24.05 3.78 7.77
CA LEU A 343 23.66 2.86 8.84
C LEU A 343 24.03 3.38 10.22
N ALA A 344 25.20 3.99 10.37
CA ALA A 344 25.61 4.61 11.63
C ALA A 344 24.71 5.78 12.01
N ALA A 345 24.23 6.56 11.03
CA ALA A 345 23.37 7.71 11.23
C ALA A 345 21.93 7.35 11.67
N ILE A 346 21.41 6.20 11.24
CA ILE A 346 20.05 5.72 11.61
C ILE A 346 20.04 4.69 12.74
N GLY A 347 21.22 4.24 13.16
CA GLY A 347 21.36 3.32 14.29
C GLY A 347 20.94 3.98 15.61
N PRO A 348 20.54 3.19 16.62
CA PRO A 348 20.31 3.73 17.95
C PRO A 348 21.58 4.42 18.44
N THR A 349 21.46 5.68 18.85
CA THR A 349 22.52 6.39 19.55
C THR A 349 22.81 5.62 20.85
N SER A 350 24.09 5.27 21.04
CA SER A 350 24.55 4.52 22.21
C SER A 350 24.58 5.39 23.46
#